data_AF-A0AAW1L7K4-F1
#
_entry.id   AF-A0AAW1L7K4-F1
#
_cell.length_a   1.000
_cell.length_b   1.000
_cell.length_c   1.000
_cell.angle_alpha   90.00
_cell.angle_beta   90.00
_cell.angle_gamma   90.00
#
_symmetry.space_group_name_H-M   'P 1'
#
loop_
_entity.id
_entity.type
_entity.pdbx_description
1 polymer ?
#
loop_
_entity_poly.entity_id
_entity_poly.type
_entity_poly.pdbx_seq_one_letter_code
_entity_poly.pdbx_strand_id
1 'polypeptide(L)' 'MPIKVLQANVGRAYAAQDMVYATAKEKYIDILVIGEPNKKRVAGDIWIKDRRVDVAVLFLNRNLAVCGHKVSDGSYS' A
#
# COMPACT_ATOMS: atom_id res chain seq x y z
N MET A 1 -8.41 2.31 20.43
CA MET A 1 -8.17 1.21 19.47
C MET A 1 -6.85 1.47 18.76
N PRO A 2 -5.94 0.48 18.67
CA PRO A 2 -4.69 0.64 17.94
C PRO A 2 -4.93 0.65 16.43
N ILE A 3 -4.15 1.43 15.69
CA ILE A 3 -4.10 1.37 14.22
C ILE A 3 -3.40 0.06 13.83
N LYS A 4 -4.00 -0.70 12.93
CA LYS A 4 -3.45 -1.95 12.39
C LYS A 4 -2.81 -1.70 11.03
N VAL A 5 -1.56 -2.11 10.91
CA VAL A 5 -0.80 -2.01 9.66
C VAL A 5 -0.44 -3.41 9.20
N LEU A 6 -0.68 -3.71 7.93
CA LEU A 6 -0.18 -4.92 7.26
C LEU A 6 0.87 -4.50 6.24
N GLN A 7 2.06 -5.08 6.32
CA GLN A 7 3.14 -4.87 5.36
C GLN A 7 3.53 -6.19 4.71
N ALA A 8 3.64 -6.22 3.38
CA ALA A 8 4.11 -7.39 2.65
C ALA A 8 4.85 -6.97 1.37
N ASN A 9 5.88 -7.72 0.96
CA ASN A 9 6.42 -7.66 -0.40
C ASN A 9 5.70 -8.70 -1.25
N VAL A 10 5.18 -8.30 -2.41
CA VAL A 10 4.38 -9.17 -3.30
C VAL A 10 5.10 -9.55 -4.59
N GLY A 11 6.36 -9.13 -4.79
CA GLY A 11 7.20 -9.51 -5.92
C GLY A 11 6.56 -9.27 -7.29
N ARG A 12 5.74 -8.21 -7.40
CA ARG A 12 4.91 -7.85 -8.56
C ARG A 12 3.86 -8.91 -8.96
N ALA A 13 3.70 -9.97 -8.17
CA ALA A 13 2.79 -11.06 -8.46
C ALA A 13 1.34 -10.68 -8.14
N TYR A 14 0.46 -10.87 -9.13
CA TYR A 14 -0.95 -10.51 -9.04
C TYR A 14 -1.67 -11.29 -7.92
N ALA A 15 -1.48 -12.61 -7.87
CA ALA A 15 -2.11 -13.47 -6.87
C ALA A 15 -1.65 -13.15 -5.44
N ALA A 16 -0.37 -12.82 -5.25
CA ALA A 16 0.17 -12.44 -3.95
C ALA A 16 -0.45 -11.13 -3.46
N GLN A 17 -0.54 -10.12 -4.33
CA GLN A 17 -1.17 -8.85 -3.99
C GLN A 17 -2.67 -9.00 -3.67
N ASP A 18 -3.39 -9.81 -4.45
CA ASP A 18 -4.81 -10.06 -4.21
C ASP A 18 -5.04 -10.78 -2.87
N MET A 19 -4.18 -11.75 -2.54
CA MET A 19 -4.20 -12.45 -1.25
C MET A 19 -3.97 -11.49 -0.10
N VAL A 20 -2.91 -10.67 -0.17
CA VAL A 20 -2.59 -9.67 0.86
C VAL A 20 -3.74 -8.68 1.05
N TYR A 21 -4.37 -8.22 -0.04
CA TYR A 21 -5.53 -7.33 0.02
C TYR A 21 -6.76 -8.00 0.65
N ALA A 22 -7.03 -9.26 0.31
CA ALA A 22 -8.11 -10.03 0.92
C ALA A 22 -7.87 -10.24 2.42
N THR A 23 -6.66 -10.61 2.83
CA THR A 23 -6.26 -10.72 4.24
C THR A 23 -6.42 -9.39 4.98
N ALA A 24 -6.05 -8.28 4.34
CA ALA A 24 -6.20 -6.95 4.94
C ALA A 24 -7.66 -6.62 5.24
N LYS A 25 -8.59 -6.98 4.35
CA LYS A 25 -10.03 -6.86 4.58
C LYS A 25 -10.52 -7.75 5.70
N GLU A 26 -10.16 -9.03 5.69
CA GLU A 26 -10.60 -10.02 6.68
C GLU A 26 -10.15 -9.66 8.10
N LYS A 27 -8.92 -9.15 8.24
CA LYS A 27 -8.34 -8.81 9.55
C LYS A 27 -8.65 -7.38 10.01
N TYR A 28 -9.48 -6.65 9.25
CA TYR A 28 -9.82 -5.24 9.51
C TYR A 28 -8.55 -4.39 9.69
N ILE A 29 -7.63 -4.50 8.74
CA ILE A 29 -6.41 -3.69 8.68
C ILE A 29 -6.78 -2.27 8.27
N ASP A 30 -6.17 -1.28 8.91
CA ASP A 30 -6.43 0.14 8.63
C ASP A 30 -5.55 0.66 7.48
N ILE A 31 -4.29 0.24 7.45
CA ILE A 31 -3.27 0.67 6.48
C ILE A 31 -2.56 -0.55 5.90
N LEU A 32 -2.54 -0.65 4.57
CA LEU A 32 -1.85 -1.68 3.83
C LEU A 32 -0.63 -1.10 3.13
N VAL A 33 0.56 -1.66 3.40
CA VAL A 33 1.84 -1.29 2.78
C VAL A 33 2.33 -2.45 1.93
N ILE A 34 2.56 -2.21 0.64
CA ILE A 34 3.00 -3.23 -0.32
C ILE A 34 4.34 -2.83 -0.91
N GLY A 35 5.34 -3.69 -0.73
CA GLY A 35 6.60 -3.64 -1.47
C GLY A 35 6.50 -4.41 -2.79
N GLU A 36 7.16 -3.92 -3.82
CA GLU A 36 7.11 -4.41 -5.20
C GLU A 36 5.68 -4.70 -5.68
N PRO A 37 4.76 -3.72 -5.60
CA PRO A 37 3.39 -3.94 -6.00
C PRO A 37 3.29 -4.28 -7.50
N ASN A 38 2.24 -5.01 -7.87
CA ASN A 38 1.85 -5.13 -9.25
C ASN A 38 1.39 -3.75 -9.77
N LYS A 39 2.14 -3.18 -10.74
CA LYS A 39 1.91 -1.82 -11.26
C LYS A 39 0.50 -1.58 -11.79
N LYS A 40 -0.15 -2.59 -12.37
CA LYS A 40 -1.53 -2.48 -12.87
C LYS A 40 -2.55 -2.38 -11.73
N ARG A 41 -2.32 -3.08 -10.62
CA ARG A 41 -3.21 -3.06 -9.43
C ARG A 41 -3.14 -1.77 -8.64
N VAL A 42 -1.99 -1.08 -8.67
CA VAL A 42 -1.76 0.20 -7.97
C VAL A 42 -1.80 1.41 -8.92
N ALA A 43 -2.38 1.24 -10.11
CA ALA A 43 -2.45 2.30 -11.11
C ALA A 43 -3.36 3.46 -10.67
N GLY A 44 -4.47 3.17 -9.98
CA GLY A 44 -5.45 4.17 -9.57
C GLY A 44 -5.04 5.05 -8.39
N ASP A 45 -5.77 6.15 -8.21
CA ASP A 45 -5.43 7.27 -7.31
C ASP A 45 -5.65 6.98 -5.82
N ILE A 46 -6.28 5.85 -5.48
CA ILE A 46 -6.49 5.45 -4.08
C ILE A 46 -5.19 5.00 -3.40
N TRP A 47 -4.13 4.76 -4.17
CA TRP A 47 -2.82 4.36 -3.68
C TRP A 47 -1.88 5.56 -3.61
N ILE A 48 -1.21 5.72 -2.47
CA ILE A 48 -0.02 6.54 -2.38
C ILE A 48 1.17 5.66 -2.80
N LYS A 49 1.94 6.09 -3.79
CA LYS A 49 3.05 5.32 -4.36
C LYS A 49 4.29 6.19 -4.52
N ASP A 50 5.44 5.54 -4.48
CA ASP A 50 6.67 6.19 -4.91
C ASP A 50 6.69 6.33 -6.44
N ARG A 51 7.65 7.11 -6.98
CA ARG A 51 7.72 7.35 -8.43
C ARG A 51 8.05 6.09 -9.23
N ARG A 52 8.83 5.16 -8.68
CA ARG A 52 9.23 3.93 -9.37
C ARG A 52 8.19 2.82 -9.22
N VAL A 53 7.23 3.01 -8.32
CA VAL A 53 6.18 2.04 -7.98
C VAL A 53 6.80 0.76 -7.41
N ASP A 54 7.83 0.95 -6.59
CA ASP A 54 8.48 -0.09 -5.80
C ASP A 54 7.82 -0.21 -4.41
N VAL A 55 7.09 0.81 -3.95
CA VAL A 55 6.28 0.77 -2.72
C VAL A 55 4.94 1.47 -2.95
N ALA A 56 3.86 0.88 -2.44
CA ALA A 56 2.53 1.47 -2.44
C ALA A 56 1.84 1.34 -1.07
N VAL A 57 1.08 2.35 -0.67
CA VAL A 57 0.32 2.42 0.57
C VAL A 57 -1.15 2.66 0.24
N LEU A 58 -2.03 1.89 0.87
CA LEU A 58 -3.48 2.02 0.79
C LEU A 58 -4.09 2.19 2.17
N PHE A 59 -4.91 3.22 2.33
CA PHE A 59 -5.72 3.45 3.52
C PHE A 59 -7.07 2.76 3.33
N LEU A 60 -7.29 1.68 4.10
CA LEU A 60 -8.51 0.87 4.04
C LEU A 60 -9.60 1.45 4.95
N ASN A 61 -9.21 1.98 6.10
CA ASN A 61 -10.12 2.64 7.03
C ASN A 61 -10.44 4.06 6.57
N ARG A 62 -11.67 4.29 6.13
CA ARG A 62 -12.15 5.60 5.63
C ARG A 62 -12.28 6.67 6.72
N ASN A 63 -12.19 6.30 8.00
CA ASN A 63 -12.17 7.24 9.11
C ASN A 63 -10.76 7.80 9.37
N LEU A 64 -9.72 7.27 8.71
CA LEU A 64 -8.37 7.82 8.75
C LEU A 64 -8.19 8.83 7.62
N ALA A 65 -7.95 10.09 7.99
CA ALA A 65 -7.59 11.15 7.06
C ALA A 65 -6.08 11.21 6.87
N VAL A 66 -5.64 11.36 5.61
CA VAL A 66 -4.24 11.64 5.27
C VAL A 66 -4.07 13.16 5.15
N CYS A 67 -3.43 13.79 6.14
CA CYS A 67 -3.26 15.25 6.16
C CYS A 67 -2.28 15.77 5.10
N GLY A 68 -1.38 14.92 4.60
CA GLY A 68 -0.43 15.25 3.55
C GLY A 68 0.57 14.12 3.31
N HIS A 69 1.14 14.06 2.11
CA HIS A 69 2.26 13.19 1.79
C HIS A 69 3.21 13.90 0.81
N LYS A 70 4.48 13.53 0.83
CA LYS A 70 5.49 13.99 -0.14
C LYS A 70 6.15 12.78 -0.77
N VAL A 71 6.26 12.79 -2.09
CA VAL A 71 6.98 11.76 -2.85
C VAL A 71 8.36 12.31 -3.18
N SER A 72 9.41 11.74 -2.58
CA SER A 72 10.81 12.11 -2.86
C SER A 72 11.44 11.17 -3.89
N ASP A 73 12.50 11.64 -4.56
CA ASP A 73 13.21 10.91 -5.61
C ASP A 73 14.18 9.83 -5.11
N GLY A 74 14.24 9.61 -3.79
CA GLY A 74 15.04 8.53 -3.22
C GLY A 74 16.49 8.52 -3.68
N SER A 75 17.15 9.68 -3.70
CA SER A 75 18.61 9.73 -3.73
C SER A 75 19.10 9.33 -2.34
N TYR A 76 19.40 8.05 -2.13
CA TYR A 76 20.18 7.62 -0.98
C TYR A 76 21.62 8.06 -1.25
N SER A 77 22.00 9.25 -0.75
CA SER A 77 23.38 9.72 -0.69
C SER A 77 24.17 8.98 0.37
#